data_AF-A0A7C6TUE0-F1
#
_entry.id   AF-A0A7C6TUE0-F1
#
_cell.length_a   1.000
_cell.length_b   1.000
_cell.length_c   1.000
_cell.angle_alpha   90.00
_cell.angle_beta   90.00
_cell.angle_gamma   90.00
#
_symmetry.space_group_name_H-M   'P 1'
#
loop_
_entity.id
_entity.type
_entity.pdbx_description
1 polymer ?
#
loop_
_entity_poly.entity_id
_entity_poly.type
_entity_poly.pdbx_seq_one_letter_code
_entity_poly.pdbx_strand_id
1 'polypeptide(L)'
;ATIAELAERAGSVYVALAEEENTLAMALAAPWQLSLHDYDEIPGRWWDRRIYRERVDLGPMQSAWQAESEYIRWRLVELGSQQPTDDGEQKETQLATIILREQRQIWESLPSASYWTYRVRYRSEDPSAAPVPWNVGWGQTRDLEATSTMFHREMIRQTLLITAGALGLGIVIAVTHYIGRRRSRSSGQV
;
A
#
# COMPACT_ATOMS: atom_id res chain seq x y z
N ALA A 1 -8.74 -15.06 -5.84
CA ALA A 1 -9.82 -14.36 -5.14
C ALA A 1 -10.27 -13.21 -6.04
N THR A 2 -11.58 -13.05 -6.22
CA THR A 2 -12.12 -11.87 -6.90
C THR A 2 -12.04 -10.65 -5.97
N ILE A 3 -12.11 -9.43 -6.52
CA ILE A 3 -12.16 -8.20 -5.70
C ILE A 3 -13.33 -8.27 -4.70
N ALA A 4 -14.48 -8.78 -5.14
CA ALA A 4 -15.66 -8.95 -4.29
C ALA A 4 -15.39 -9.89 -3.09
N GLU A 5 -14.72 -11.03 -3.32
CA GLU A 5 -14.37 -11.97 -2.24
C GLU A 5 -13.39 -11.36 -1.23
N LEU A 6 -12.43 -10.54 -1.71
CA LEU A 6 -11.51 -9.82 -0.84
C LEU A 6 -12.22 -8.74 -0.02
N ALA A 7 -13.13 -7.99 -0.65
CA ALA A 7 -13.94 -6.98 0.03
C ALA A 7 -14.85 -7.60 1.10
N GLU A 8 -15.46 -8.75 0.82
CA GLU A 8 -16.28 -9.48 1.78
C GLU A 8 -15.46 -9.95 2.99
N ARG A 9 -14.29 -10.55 2.76
CA ARG A 9 -13.40 -11.00 3.85
C ARG A 9 -12.81 -9.83 4.64
N ALA A 10 -12.44 -8.74 3.99
CA ALA A 10 -11.97 -7.54 4.68
C ALA A 10 -13.11 -6.94 5.51
N GLY A 11 -14.32 -6.89 4.97
CA GLY A 11 -15.52 -6.44 5.67
C GLY A 11 -15.83 -7.27 6.92
N SER A 12 -15.69 -8.59 6.89
CA SER A 12 -15.92 -9.42 8.08
C SER A 12 -14.89 -9.18 9.19
N VAL A 13 -13.62 -8.96 8.82
CA VAL A 13 -12.57 -8.56 9.77
C VAL A 13 -12.84 -7.17 10.33
N TYR A 14 -13.23 -6.23 9.48
CA TYR A 14 -13.60 -4.87 9.90
C TYR A 14 -14.72 -4.92 10.94
N VAL A 15 -15.82 -5.64 10.66
CA VAL A 15 -16.96 -5.75 11.58
C VAL A 15 -16.54 -6.39 12.90
N ALA A 16 -15.71 -7.44 12.87
CA ALA A 16 -15.24 -8.09 14.10
C ALA A 16 -14.33 -7.21 14.96
N LEU A 17 -13.55 -6.31 14.33
CA LEU A 17 -12.64 -5.41 15.05
C LEU A 17 -13.31 -4.11 15.48
N ALA A 18 -14.28 -3.61 14.70
CA ALA A 18 -15.01 -2.37 14.96
C ALA A 18 -16.25 -2.55 15.84
N GLU A 19 -16.44 -3.73 16.45
CA GLU A 19 -17.54 -3.98 17.39
C GLU A 19 -17.45 -3.04 18.61
N GLU A 20 -16.24 -2.77 19.07
CA GLU A 20 -15.99 -1.74 20.07
C GLU A 20 -15.72 -0.40 19.36
N GLU A 21 -16.59 0.60 19.57
CA GLU A 21 -16.44 1.95 19.01
C GLU A 21 -15.35 2.78 19.71
N ASN A 22 -14.28 2.14 20.17
CA ASN A 22 -13.14 2.81 20.79
C ASN A 22 -12.05 3.14 19.76
N THR A 23 -11.19 4.10 20.07
CA THR A 23 -10.17 4.59 19.12
C THR A 23 -9.21 3.51 18.69
N LEU A 24 -8.83 2.60 19.59
CA LEU A 24 -7.86 1.54 19.29
C LEU A 24 -8.45 0.51 18.34
N ALA A 25 -9.69 0.08 18.59
CA ALA A 25 -10.46 -0.81 17.74
C ALA A 25 -10.62 -0.21 16.35
N MET A 26 -11.01 1.06 16.26
CA MET A 26 -11.13 1.77 14.97
C MET A 26 -9.79 1.91 14.26
N ALA A 27 -8.70 2.15 15.01
CA ALA A 27 -7.36 2.17 14.43
C ALA A 27 -6.97 0.80 13.86
N LEU A 28 -7.20 -0.29 14.60
CA LEU A 28 -6.92 -1.66 14.15
C LEU A 28 -7.82 -2.11 13.00
N ALA A 29 -9.06 -1.63 12.96
CA ALA A 29 -10.03 -1.92 11.92
C ALA A 29 -9.76 -1.13 10.63
N ALA A 30 -9.15 0.07 10.71
CA ALA A 30 -8.95 0.97 9.58
C ALA A 30 -8.34 0.32 8.30
N PRO A 31 -7.32 -0.56 8.39
CA PRO A 31 -6.77 -1.23 7.20
C PRO A 31 -7.76 -2.16 6.49
N TRP A 32 -8.83 -2.58 7.16
CA TRP A 32 -9.81 -3.53 6.66
C TRP A 32 -11.05 -2.86 6.08
N GLN A 33 -11.14 -1.53 6.15
CA GLN A 33 -12.18 -0.74 5.49
C GLN A 33 -11.89 -0.60 3.99
N LEU A 34 -11.73 -1.75 3.33
CA LEU A 34 -11.21 -1.87 1.98
C LEU A 34 -12.15 -1.20 0.97
N SER A 35 -11.68 -0.14 0.34
CA SER A 35 -12.33 0.48 -0.82
C SER A 35 -11.45 0.31 -2.06
N LEU A 36 -11.26 -0.95 -2.46
CA LEU A 36 -10.47 -1.31 -3.63
C LEU A 36 -11.24 -0.95 -4.89
N HIS A 37 -10.69 -0.02 -5.68
CA HIS A 37 -11.29 0.46 -6.93
C HIS A 37 -10.80 -0.35 -8.12
N ASP A 38 -9.52 -0.68 -8.15
CA ASP A 38 -8.89 -1.35 -9.28
C ASP A 38 -7.80 -2.30 -8.81
N TYR A 39 -7.83 -3.52 -9.34
CA TYR A 39 -6.77 -4.50 -9.21
C TYR A 39 -6.73 -5.32 -10.49
N ASP A 40 -5.89 -4.87 -11.42
CA ASP A 40 -5.77 -5.45 -12.73
C ASP A 40 -4.32 -5.85 -13.02
N GLU A 41 -4.19 -7.03 -13.64
CA GLU A 41 -2.97 -7.49 -14.27
C GLU A 41 -3.23 -7.56 -15.77
N ILE A 42 -2.56 -6.69 -16.52
CA ILE A 42 -2.62 -6.61 -17.98
C ILE A 42 -1.43 -7.42 -18.50
N PRO A 43 -1.65 -8.68 -18.95
CA PRO A 43 -0.56 -9.52 -19.43
C PRO A 43 -0.09 -9.05 -20.80
N GLY A 44 1.21 -9.08 -21.02
CA GLY A 44 1.81 -8.78 -22.31
C GLY A 44 2.90 -9.79 -22.67
N ARG A 45 3.28 -9.79 -23.96
CA ARG A 45 4.29 -10.76 -24.44
C ARG A 45 5.67 -10.53 -23.81
N TRP A 46 6.09 -9.28 -23.69
CA TRP A 46 7.41 -8.92 -23.17
C TRP A 46 7.38 -8.31 -21.77
N TRP A 47 6.20 -7.89 -21.33
CA TRP A 47 6.00 -7.24 -20.04
C TRP A 47 4.57 -7.46 -19.57
N ASP A 48 4.38 -7.49 -18.26
CA ASP A 48 3.08 -7.45 -17.60
C ASP A 48 2.95 -6.12 -16.85
N ARG A 49 1.77 -5.49 -16.92
CA ARG A 49 1.47 -4.28 -16.15
C ARG A 49 0.48 -4.61 -15.07
N ARG A 50 0.79 -4.20 -13.84
CA ARG A 50 -0.07 -4.34 -12.68
C ARG A 50 -0.53 -2.97 -12.24
N ILE A 51 -1.83 -2.82 -12.05
CA ILE A 51 -2.46 -1.59 -11.61
C ILE A 51 -3.16 -1.89 -10.29
N TYR A 52 -2.93 -1.03 -9.31
CA TYR A 52 -3.57 -1.09 -8.00
C TYR A 52 -4.12 0.29 -7.68
N ARG A 53 -5.41 0.37 -7.35
CA ARG A 53 -6.07 1.57 -6.86
C ARG A 53 -6.96 1.25 -5.67
N GLU A 54 -6.73 1.93 -4.56
CA GLU A 54 -7.51 1.82 -3.34
C GLU A 54 -7.80 3.23 -2.80
N ARG A 55 -8.99 3.42 -2.23
CA ARG A 55 -9.29 4.61 -1.44
C ARG A 55 -9.22 4.24 0.04
N VAL A 56 -8.37 4.94 0.78
CA VAL A 56 -8.27 4.80 2.23
C VAL A 56 -9.00 5.97 2.87
N ASP A 57 -9.84 5.69 3.86
CA ASP A 57 -10.51 6.70 4.67
C ASP A 57 -10.25 6.49 6.16
N LEU A 58 -9.51 7.41 6.77
CA LEU A 58 -9.22 7.42 8.21
C LEU A 58 -10.10 8.39 9.00
N GLY A 59 -11.17 8.92 8.38
CA GLY A 59 -12.19 9.74 9.03
C GLY A 59 -12.82 9.08 10.27
N PRO A 60 -13.28 7.83 10.20
CA PRO A 60 -13.90 7.16 11.36
C PRO A 60 -12.97 7.03 12.57
N MET A 61 -11.69 6.74 12.35
CA MET A 61 -10.67 6.69 13.41
C MET A 61 -10.48 8.06 14.08
N GLN A 62 -10.48 9.14 13.29
CA GLN A 62 -10.40 10.52 13.80
C GLN A 62 -11.62 10.88 14.66
N SER A 63 -12.81 10.47 14.24
CA SER A 63 -14.05 10.70 15.00
C SER A 63 -14.06 9.96 16.33
N ALA A 64 -13.64 8.69 16.36
CA ALA A 64 -13.52 7.92 17.60
C ALA A 64 -12.55 8.57 18.59
N TRP A 65 -11.39 9.01 18.10
CA TRP A 65 -10.42 9.75 18.92
C TRP A 65 -10.97 11.08 19.45
N GLN A 66 -11.72 11.83 18.64
CA GLN A 66 -12.35 13.07 19.09
C GLN A 66 -13.33 12.80 20.23
N ALA A 67 -14.18 11.78 20.10
CA ALA A 67 -15.14 11.40 21.13
C ALA A 67 -14.46 11.03 22.46
N GLU A 68 -13.42 10.20 22.42
CA GLU A 68 -12.67 9.83 23.62
C GLU A 68 -11.90 11.00 24.23
N SER A 69 -11.32 11.87 23.40
CA SER A 69 -10.63 13.08 23.84
C SER A 69 -11.58 14.03 24.58
N GLU A 70 -12.79 14.20 24.04
CA GLU A 70 -13.83 15.01 24.69
C GLU A 70 -14.31 14.38 26.00
N TYR A 71 -14.46 13.06 26.05
CA TYR A 71 -14.81 12.35 27.28
C TYR A 71 -13.78 12.58 28.39
N ILE A 72 -12.49 12.43 28.10
CA ILE A 72 -11.40 12.69 29.07
C ILE A 72 -11.44 14.16 29.54
N ARG A 73 -11.67 15.10 28.62
CA ARG A 73 -11.80 16.52 28.95
C ARG A 73 -12.97 16.78 29.91
N TRP A 74 -14.12 16.17 29.66
CA TRP A 74 -15.29 16.26 30.54
C TRP A 74 -15.00 15.66 31.92
N ARG A 75 -14.33 14.51 31.98
CA ARG A 75 -14.00 13.85 33.25
C ARG A 75 -13.07 14.69 34.14
N LEU A 76 -12.12 15.41 33.53
CA LEU A 76 -11.26 16.36 34.25
C LEU A 76 -12.03 17.55 34.81
N VAL A 77 -13.04 18.06 34.09
CA VAL A 77 -13.92 19.13 34.59
C VAL A 77 -14.75 18.63 35.76
N GLU A 78 -15.30 17.41 35.66
CA GLU A 78 -16.08 16.79 36.72
C GLU A 78 -15.26 16.63 38.00
N LEU A 79 -14.06 16.04 37.92
CA LEU A 79 -13.15 15.92 39.07
C LEU A 79 -12.73 17.26 39.65
N GLY A 80 -12.55 18.28 38.80
CA GLY A 80 -12.24 19.64 39.27
C GLY A 80 -13.40 20.33 39.98
N SER A 81 -14.64 19.87 39.79
CA SER A 81 -15.84 20.40 40.45
C SER A 81 -16.22 19.67 41.74
N GLN A 82 -15.59 18.53 42.02
CA GLN A 82 -15.82 17.78 43.25
C GLN A 82 -15.24 18.53 44.46
N GLN A 83 -15.96 18.48 45.59
CA GLN A 83 -15.49 18.97 46.88
C GLN A 83 -15.22 17.75 47.77
N PRO A 84 -13.96 17.31 47.89
CA PRO A 84 -13.60 16.21 48.78
C PRO A 84 -13.95 16.58 50.22
N THR A 85 -14.54 15.67 50.97
CA THR A 85 -14.97 15.93 52.36
C THR A 85 -13.94 15.43 53.38
N ASP A 86 -13.06 14.52 52.95
CA ASP A 86 -11.97 13.94 53.74
C ASP A 86 -10.59 14.09 53.07
N ASP A 87 -9.53 14.05 53.88
CA ASP A 87 -8.13 14.10 53.45
C ASP A 87 -7.77 12.92 52.52
N GLY A 88 -8.38 11.75 52.73
CA GLY A 88 -8.23 10.58 51.86
C GLY A 88 -8.77 10.82 50.46
N GLU A 89 -10.03 11.26 50.36
CA GLU A 89 -10.69 11.61 49.11
C GLU A 89 -9.94 12.74 48.36
N GLN A 90 -9.37 13.69 49.11
CA GLN A 90 -8.58 14.77 48.54
C GLN A 90 -7.34 14.26 47.82
N LYS A 91 -6.61 13.30 48.41
CA LYS A 91 -5.42 12.69 47.80
C LYS A 91 -5.78 11.83 46.59
N GLU A 92 -6.86 11.04 46.69
CA GLU A 92 -7.35 10.24 45.56
C GLU A 92 -7.76 11.11 44.38
N THR A 93 -8.48 12.20 44.64
CA THR A 93 -8.87 13.18 43.60
C THR A 93 -7.65 13.83 42.96
N GLN A 94 -6.62 14.18 43.75
CA GLN A 94 -5.36 14.72 43.23
C GLN A 94 -4.63 13.71 42.34
N LEU A 95 -4.52 12.45 42.77
CA LEU A 95 -3.89 11.38 41.98
C LEU A 95 -4.64 11.13 40.67
N ALA A 96 -5.97 11.00 40.74
CA ALA A 96 -6.82 10.82 39.56
C ALA A 96 -6.67 11.98 38.57
N THR A 97 -6.59 13.22 39.07
CA THR A 97 -6.39 14.41 38.24
C THR A 97 -5.02 14.40 37.55
N ILE A 98 -3.96 14.01 38.26
CA ILE A 98 -2.61 13.93 37.68
C ILE A 98 -2.57 12.89 36.56
N ILE A 99 -3.09 11.68 36.82
CA ILE A 99 -3.11 10.58 35.85
C ILE A 99 -3.90 10.97 34.60
N LEU A 100 -5.09 11.56 34.76
CA LEU A 100 -5.92 11.95 33.62
C LEU A 100 -5.30 13.10 32.80
N ARG A 101 -4.57 14.02 33.44
CA ARG A 101 -3.83 15.07 32.72
C ARG A 101 -2.70 14.49 31.86
N GLU A 102 -1.95 13.54 32.41
CA GLU A 102 -0.89 12.85 31.68
C GLU A 102 -1.47 12.05 30.49
N GLN A 103 -2.53 11.27 30.74
CA GLN A 103 -3.23 10.54 29.69
C GLN A 103 -3.73 11.47 28.59
N ARG A 104 -4.38 12.59 28.96
CA ARG A 104 -4.84 13.60 28.01
C ARG A 104 -3.71 14.14 27.14
N GLN A 105 -2.56 14.47 27.73
CA GLN A 105 -1.43 15.03 26.99
C GLN A 105 -0.90 14.03 25.95
N ILE A 106 -0.76 12.76 26.32
CA ILE A 106 -0.36 11.70 25.38
C ILE A 106 -1.41 11.58 24.28
N TRP A 107 -2.67 11.52 24.66
CA TRP A 107 -3.80 11.33 23.76
C TRP A 107 -3.96 12.46 22.74
N GLU A 108 -3.78 13.71 23.17
CA GLU A 108 -3.83 14.90 22.29
C GLU A 108 -2.72 14.88 21.24
N SER A 109 -1.58 14.25 21.54
CA SER A 109 -0.43 14.18 20.61
C SER A 109 -0.56 13.10 19.54
N LEU A 110 -1.38 12.06 19.77
CA LEU A 110 -1.42 10.86 18.93
C LEU A 110 -1.67 11.13 17.45
N PRO A 111 -2.64 11.97 17.03
CA PRO A 111 -2.90 12.19 15.61
C PRO A 111 -1.72 12.85 14.87
N SER A 112 -0.92 13.64 15.59
CA SER A 112 0.26 14.31 15.04
C SER A 112 1.52 13.44 15.06
N ALA A 113 1.58 12.47 15.98
CA ALA A 113 2.75 11.64 16.22
C ALA A 113 2.69 10.28 15.49
N SER A 114 1.56 9.92 14.89
CA SER A 114 1.36 8.62 14.28
C SER A 114 0.60 8.69 12.94
N TYR A 115 0.80 7.67 12.12
CA TYR A 115 0.20 7.56 10.79
C TYR A 115 0.20 6.10 10.34
N TRP A 116 -0.67 5.77 9.39
CA TRP A 116 -0.67 4.47 8.72
C TRP A 116 0.28 4.48 7.54
N THR A 117 1.06 3.40 7.39
CA THR A 117 1.96 3.22 6.23
C THR A 117 1.41 2.12 5.33
N TYR A 118 1.04 2.47 4.11
CA TYR A 118 0.56 1.53 3.10
C TYR A 118 1.66 1.22 2.09
N ARG A 119 1.85 -0.07 1.77
CA ARG A 119 2.81 -0.52 0.77
C ARG A 119 2.23 -1.70 0.00
N VAL A 120 2.22 -1.58 -1.32
CA VAL A 120 1.92 -2.70 -2.21
C VAL A 120 3.21 -3.50 -2.45
N ARG A 121 3.12 -4.81 -2.29
CA ARG A 121 4.21 -5.74 -2.63
C ARG A 121 3.72 -6.74 -3.65
N TYR A 122 4.40 -6.81 -4.78
CA TYR A 122 4.14 -7.82 -5.79
C TYR A 122 5.10 -9.01 -5.60
N ARG A 123 4.58 -10.23 -5.76
CA ARG A 123 5.28 -11.50 -5.44
C ARG A 123 6.63 -11.69 -6.15
N SER A 124 6.78 -11.06 -7.31
CA SER A 124 7.87 -11.32 -8.25
C SER A 124 8.72 -10.06 -8.54
N GLU A 125 8.58 -9.02 -7.73
CA GLU A 125 9.32 -7.78 -7.88
C GLU A 125 10.69 -7.85 -7.21
N ASP A 126 11.69 -7.27 -7.89
CA ASP A 126 12.96 -6.93 -7.26
C ASP A 126 12.68 -5.91 -6.15
N PRO A 127 13.17 -6.10 -4.91
CA PRO A 127 12.92 -5.18 -3.80
C PRO A 127 13.33 -3.73 -4.09
N SER A 128 14.20 -3.49 -5.08
CA SER A 128 14.58 -2.16 -5.56
C SER A 128 13.52 -1.44 -6.41
N ALA A 129 12.53 -2.17 -6.94
CA ALA A 129 11.45 -1.64 -7.79
C ALA A 129 10.12 -1.42 -7.05
N ALA A 130 10.09 -1.67 -5.73
CA ALA A 130 8.87 -1.52 -4.94
C ALA A 130 8.37 -0.06 -4.94
N PRO A 131 7.05 0.17 -5.04
CA PRO A 131 6.49 1.52 -4.97
C PRO A 131 6.84 2.23 -3.67
N VAL A 132 6.99 3.56 -3.74
CA VAL A 132 7.17 4.41 -2.55
C VAL A 132 5.97 4.21 -1.63
N PRO A 133 6.18 3.92 -0.33
CA PRO A 133 5.07 3.74 0.60
C PRO A 133 4.30 5.05 0.81
N TRP A 134 3.00 4.94 1.07
CA TRP A 134 2.17 6.09 1.43
C TRP A 134 1.98 6.17 2.93
N ASN A 135 2.18 7.36 3.47
CA ASN A 135 1.83 7.67 4.85
C ASN A 135 0.49 8.41 4.84
N VAL A 136 -0.50 7.85 5.54
CA VAL A 136 -1.84 8.41 5.67
C VAL A 136 -2.04 8.79 7.13
N GLY A 137 -2.19 10.10 7.38
CA GLY A 137 -2.41 10.63 8.71
C GLY A 137 -3.85 10.44 9.17
N TRP A 138 -4.09 10.67 10.46
CA TRP A 138 -5.42 10.58 11.04
C TRP A 138 -6.41 11.52 10.34
N GLY A 139 -7.64 11.04 10.13
CA GLY A 139 -8.71 11.82 9.50
C GLY A 139 -8.51 12.11 8.01
N GLN A 140 -7.43 11.61 7.40
CA GLN A 140 -7.22 11.79 5.97
C GLN A 140 -7.98 10.74 5.17
N THR A 141 -8.58 11.20 4.08
CA THR A 141 -9.03 10.35 2.99
C THR A 141 -8.03 10.49 1.84
N ARG A 142 -7.49 9.38 1.35
CA ARG A 142 -6.46 9.37 0.31
C ARG A 142 -6.69 8.26 -0.69
N ASP A 143 -6.63 8.62 -1.97
CA ASP A 143 -6.57 7.64 -3.06
C ASP A 143 -5.11 7.19 -3.25
N LEU A 144 -4.89 5.89 -3.16
CA LEU A 144 -3.62 5.21 -3.32
C LEU A 144 -3.58 4.56 -4.70
N GLU A 145 -2.57 4.90 -5.51
CA GLU A 145 -2.40 4.35 -6.85
C GLU A 145 -0.96 3.86 -7.06
N ALA A 146 -0.80 2.58 -7.35
CA ALA A 146 0.46 2.00 -7.79
C ALA A 146 0.29 1.39 -9.18
N THR A 147 1.23 1.70 -10.06
CA THR A 147 1.41 0.98 -11.31
C THR A 147 2.81 0.41 -11.36
N SER A 148 2.91 -0.90 -11.55
CA SER A 148 4.19 -1.58 -11.76
C SER A 148 4.22 -2.24 -13.13
N THR A 149 5.39 -2.25 -13.77
CA THR A 149 5.62 -2.96 -15.03
C THR A 149 6.74 -3.97 -14.82
N MET A 150 6.42 -5.24 -14.99
CA MET A 150 7.37 -6.34 -14.91
C MET A 150 7.78 -6.81 -16.28
N PHE A 151 9.08 -6.89 -16.54
CA PHE A 151 9.60 -7.35 -17.82
C PHE A 151 9.93 -8.84 -17.81
N HIS A 152 9.47 -9.56 -18.83
CA HIS A 152 9.85 -10.95 -19.08
C HIS A 152 11.25 -11.02 -19.69
N ARG A 153 12.27 -10.81 -18.86
CA ARG A 153 13.68 -10.76 -19.30
C ARG A 153 14.11 -11.98 -20.11
N GLU A 154 13.61 -13.17 -19.75
CA GLU A 154 13.91 -14.38 -20.50
C GLU A 154 13.33 -14.36 -21.92
N MET A 155 12.05 -13.98 -22.07
CA MET A 155 11.45 -13.83 -23.40
C MET A 155 12.16 -12.75 -24.22
N ILE A 156 12.49 -11.61 -23.61
CA ILE A 156 13.23 -10.54 -24.29
C ILE A 156 14.58 -11.08 -24.79
N ARG A 157 15.33 -11.79 -23.94
CA ARG A 157 16.61 -12.40 -24.31
C ARG A 157 16.48 -13.41 -25.43
N GLN A 158 15.49 -14.31 -25.37
CA GLN A 158 15.25 -15.30 -26.41
C GLN A 158 14.89 -14.65 -27.75
N THR A 159 14.03 -13.65 -27.73
CA THR A 159 13.63 -12.91 -28.94
C THR A 159 14.86 -12.23 -29.56
N LEU A 160 15.74 -11.66 -28.73
CA LEU A 160 16.96 -11.00 -29.18
C LEU A 160 17.98 -11.99 -29.76
N LEU A 161 18.12 -13.18 -29.15
CA LEU A 161 18.98 -14.24 -29.69
C LEU A 161 18.46 -14.79 -31.02
N ILE A 162 17.15 -15.02 -31.15
CA ILE A 162 16.53 -15.52 -32.39
C ILE A 162 16.71 -14.50 -33.52
N THR A 163 16.43 -13.23 -33.25
CA THR A 163 16.59 -12.16 -34.25
C THR A 163 18.05 -11.98 -34.66
N ALA A 164 19.00 -12.00 -33.72
CA ALA A 164 20.43 -11.96 -34.02
C ALA A 164 20.87 -13.18 -34.85
N GLY A 165 20.40 -14.38 -34.51
CA GLY A 165 20.68 -15.60 -35.26
C GLY A 165 20.15 -15.57 -36.69
N ALA A 166 18.92 -15.09 -36.88
CA ALA A 166 18.31 -14.95 -38.20
C ALA A 166 19.04 -13.92 -39.08
N LEU A 167 19.44 -12.78 -38.51
CA LEU A 167 20.23 -11.78 -39.20
C LEU A 167 21.61 -12.33 -39.61
N GLY A 168 22.29 -13.03 -38.70
CA GLY A 168 23.57 -13.67 -38.98
C GLY A 168 23.48 -14.69 -40.12
N LEU A 169 22.45 -15.55 -40.10
CA LEU A 169 22.21 -16.52 -41.16
C LEU A 169 21.93 -15.84 -42.51
N GLY A 170 21.11 -14.77 -42.52
CA GLY A 170 20.81 -14.00 -43.72
C GLY A 170 22.07 -13.39 -44.37
N ILE A 171 22.98 -12.85 -43.55
CA ILE A 171 24.26 -12.32 -44.02
C ILE A 171 25.11 -13.44 -44.66
N VAL A 172 25.20 -14.61 -44.02
CA VAL A 172 25.96 -15.76 -44.56
C VAL A 172 25.38 -16.22 -45.90
N ILE A 173 24.05 -16.29 -46.03
CA ILE A 173 23.38 -16.65 -47.29
C ILE A 173 23.65 -15.60 -48.37
N ALA A 174 23.57 -14.31 -48.04
CA ALA A 174 23.85 -13.22 -48.98
C ALA A 174 25.30 -13.25 -49.48
N VAL A 175 26.27 -13.48 -48.57
CA VAL A 175 27.69 -13.59 -48.90
C VAL A 175 27.98 -14.82 -49.76
N THR A 176 27.43 -15.99 -49.40
CA THR A 176 27.62 -17.22 -50.18
C THR A 176 27.00 -17.11 -51.57
N HIS A 177 25.80 -16.53 -51.69
CA HIS A 177 25.18 -16.27 -52.99
C HIS A 177 25.99 -15.26 -53.82
N TYR A 178 26.50 -14.19 -53.20
CA TYR A 178 27.35 -13.20 -53.89
C TYR A 178 28.64 -13.82 -54.44
N ILE A 179 29.34 -14.63 -53.62
CA ILE A 179 30.55 -15.35 -54.03
C ILE A 179 30.22 -16.36 -55.14
N GLY A 180 29.13 -17.12 -55.02
CA GLY A 180 28.68 -18.08 -56.03
C GLY A 180 28.36 -17.43 -57.38
N ARG A 181 27.65 -16.30 -57.39
CA ARG A 181 27.36 -15.53 -58.62
C ARG A 181 28.64 -14.99 -59.26
N ARG A 182 29.61 -14.53 -58.45
CA ARG A 182 30.88 -14.02 -58.98
C ARG A 182 31.70 -15.12 -59.64
N ARG A 183 31.74 -16.33 -59.06
CA ARG A 183 32.42 -17.50 -59.63
C ARG A 183 31.77 -18.01 -60.92
N SER A 184 30.43 -18.05 -60.98
CA SER A 184 29.71 -18.44 -62.21
C SER A 184 29.95 -17.46 -63.36
N ARG A 185 30.10 -16.16 -63.09
CA ARG A 185 30.44 -15.16 -64.11
C ARG A 185 31.88 -15.26 -64.61
N SER A 186 32.83 -15.71 -63.80
CA SER A 186 34.22 -15.91 -64.24
C SER A 186 34.46 -17.19 -65.05
N SER A 187 33.56 -18.17 -64.99
CA SER A 187 33.67 -19.43 -65.75
C SER A 187 32.93 -19.43 -67.09
N GLY A 188 32.22 -18.35 -67.44
CA GLY A 188 31.53 -18.18 -68.73
C GLY A 188 32.30 -17.36 -69.77
N GLN A 189 33.58 -17.06 -69.53
CA GLN A 189 34.50 -16.47 -70.51
C GLN A 189 35.62 -17.49 -70.79
N VAL A 190 35.31 -18.53 -71.56
CA VAL A 190 36.29 -19.30 -72.34
C VAL A 190 35.66 -19.59 -73.69
#